data_AF-A0A0Q9XTD6-F1
#
_entry.id   AF-A0A0Q9XTD6-F1
#
_cell.length_a   1.000
_cell.length_b   1.000
_cell.length_c   1.000
_cell.angle_alpha   90.00
_cell.angle_beta   90.00
_cell.angle_gamma   90.00
#
_symmetry.space_group_name_H-M   'P 1'
#
loop_
_entity.id
_entity.type
_entity.pdbx_description
1 polymer ?
#
loop_
_entity_poly.entity_id
_entity_poly.type
_entity_poly.pdbx_seq_one_letter_code
_entity_poly.pdbx_strand_id
1 'polypeptide(L)' 'MKKDQNNRDSAIIIPFPGLKDRYYEKGVSSLEAHQFQEAVDLLKQAYQMDSTDPQISAAYLAALYENGDYHDSRQMANG' A
#
# COMPACT_ATOMS: atom_id res chain seq x y z
N MET A 1 -25.39 39.50 -5.96
CA MET A 1 -24.07 38.89 -6.20
C MET A 1 -23.24 39.05 -4.92
N LYS A 2 -22.79 37.94 -4.33
CA LYS A 2 -21.54 37.82 -3.56
C LYS A 2 -21.34 36.33 -3.29
N LYS A 3 -20.37 35.75 -4.01
CA LYS A 3 -19.87 34.39 -3.82
C LYS A 3 -19.17 34.35 -2.47
N ASP A 4 -19.64 33.53 -1.54
CA ASP A 4 -18.83 33.12 -0.40
C ASP A 4 -17.73 32.20 -0.91
N GLN A 5 -16.61 32.82 -1.25
CA GLN A 5 -15.36 32.16 -1.63
C GLN A 5 -14.66 31.65 -0.37
N ASN A 6 -14.25 30.39 -0.44
CA ASN A 6 -13.03 29.82 0.13
C ASN A 6 -12.73 30.10 1.60
N ASN A 7 -13.02 29.11 2.45
CA ASN A 7 -12.18 28.85 3.62
C ASN A 7 -12.10 27.36 3.94
N ARG A 8 -11.56 26.56 3.00
CA ARG A 8 -11.18 25.16 3.25
C ARG A 8 -9.66 24.96 3.14
N ASP A 9 -8.89 26.04 3.12
CA ASP A 9 -7.50 26.06 2.65
C ASP A 9 -6.44 25.83 3.74
N SER A 10 -6.80 25.26 4.90
CA SER A 10 -5.79 24.86 5.88
C SER A 10 -6.19 23.59 6.63
N ALA A 11 -6.48 22.53 5.89
CA ALA A 11 -6.44 21.19 6.49
C ALA A 11 -5.00 20.96 6.97
N ILE A 12 -4.79 20.85 8.28
CA ILE A 12 -3.51 20.48 8.86
C ILE A 12 -3.24 19.03 8.44
N ILE A 13 -2.36 18.84 7.46
CA ILE A 13 -1.88 17.52 7.08
C ILE A 13 -0.91 17.07 8.16
N ILE A 14 -1.30 16.08 8.95
CA ILE A 14 -0.43 15.44 9.93
C ILE A 14 0.30 14.31 9.20
N PRO A 15 1.60 14.43 8.89
CA PRO A 15 2.34 13.32 8.33
C PRO A 15 2.44 12.22 9.40
N PHE A 16 2.17 10.98 9.00
CA PHE A 16 2.45 9.81 9.82
C PHE A 16 3.85 9.30 9.45
N PRO A 17 4.91 9.70 10.19
CA PRO A 17 6.26 9.23 9.89
C PRO A 17 6.32 7.70 10.02
N GLY A 18 7.03 7.04 9.09
CA GLY A 18 7.17 5.59 9.08
C GLY A 18 5.90 4.82 8.67
N LEU A 19 4.89 5.49 8.12
CA LEU A 19 3.65 4.82 7.69
C LEU A 19 3.92 3.74 6.62
N LYS A 20 4.85 4.00 5.69
CA LYS A 20 5.34 3.00 4.71
C LYS A 20 5.84 1.75 5.41
N ASP A 21 6.79 1.92 6.34
CA ASP A 21 7.43 0.80 7.04
C ASP A 21 6.40 0.03 7.87
N ARG A 22 5.45 0.74 8.49
CA ARG A 22 4.39 0.11 9.28
C ARG A 22 3.37 -0.67 8.43
N TYR A 23 3.09 -0.23 7.20
CA TYR A 23 2.31 -1.00 6.24
C TYR A 23 3.07 -2.25 5.78
N TYR A 24 4.36 -2.10 5.49
CA TYR A 24 5.22 -3.21 5.10
C TYR A 24 5.31 -4.28 6.20
N GLU A 25 5.67 -3.90 7.43
CA GLU A 25 5.79 -4.80 8.58
C GLU A 25 4.48 -5.56 8.86
N LYS A 26 3.35 -4.84 8.86
CA LYS A 26 2.04 -5.49 9.04
C LYS A 26 1.71 -6.42 7.89
N GLY A 27 1.99 -6.02 6.66
CA GLY A 27 1.74 -6.84 5.48
C GLY A 27 2.55 -8.15 5.50
N VAL A 28 3.82 -8.08 5.89
CA VAL A 28 4.66 -9.27 6.11
C VAL A 28 4.12 -10.13 7.24
N SER A 29 3.72 -9.55 8.37
CA SER A 29 3.12 -10.31 9.47
C SER A 29 1.81 -11.00 9.06
N SER A 30 0.98 -10.35 8.25
CA SER A 30 -0.24 -10.96 7.68
C SER A 30 0.08 -12.10 6.70
N LEU A 31 1.16 -12.01 5.92
CA LEU A 31 1.65 -13.13 5.09
C LEU A 31 2.01 -14.34 5.96
N GLU A 32 2.80 -14.12 7.01
CA GLU A 32 3.20 -15.16 7.96
C GLU A 32 2.00 -15.80 8.67
N ALA A 33 0.94 -15.02 8.91
CA ALA A 33 -0.31 -15.48 9.49
C ALA A 33 -1.27 -16.14 8.48
N HIS A 34 -0.88 -16.30 7.21
CA HIS A 34 -1.72 -16.80 6.12
C HIS A 34 -2.98 -15.94 5.85
N GLN A 35 -2.96 -14.67 6.25
CA GLN A 35 -4.02 -13.69 5.99
C GLN A 35 -3.74 -12.96 4.67
N PHE A 36 -3.79 -13.70 3.57
CA PHE A 36 -3.26 -13.24 2.28
C PHE A 36 -3.96 -12.00 1.72
N GLN A 37 -5.28 -11.91 1.83
CA GLN A 37 -6.02 -10.72 1.37
C GLN A 37 -5.60 -9.46 2.15
N GLU A 38 -5.45 -9.57 3.47
CA GLU A 38 -5.02 -8.45 4.32
C GLU A 38 -3.57 -8.05 4.01
N ALA A 39 -2.70 -9.04 3.77
CA ALA A 39 -1.34 -8.80 3.33
C ALA A 39 -1.28 -8.04 2.00
N VAL A 40 -2.09 -8.44 1.00
CA VAL A 40 -2.20 -7.76 -0.29
C VAL A 40 -2.60 -6.30 -0.10
N ASP A 41 -3.63 -6.03 0.71
CA ASP A 41 -4.12 -4.67 0.94
C ASP A 41 -3.06 -3.78 1.61
N LEU A 42 -2.38 -4.31 2.65
CA LEU A 42 -1.33 -3.60 3.38
C LEU A 42 -0.09 -3.34 2.52
N LEU A 43 0.39 -4.36 1.81
CA LEU A 43 1.59 -4.26 0.98
C LEU A 43 1.34 -3.41 -0.28
N LYS A 44 0.12 -3.38 -0.79
CA LYS A 44 -0.29 -2.44 -1.84
C LYS A 44 -0.16 -1.00 -1.38
N GLN A 45 -0.57 -0.68 -0.15
CA GLN A 45 -0.40 0.67 0.40
C GLN A 45 1.08 1.04 0.52
N ALA A 46 1.92 0.12 1.02
CA ALA A 46 3.36 0.32 1.09
C ALA A 46 3.99 0.54 -0.30
N TYR A 47 3.59 -0.27 -1.29
CA TYR A 47 4.07 -0.19 -2.66
C TYR A 47 3.66 1.10 -3.37
N GLN A 48 2.45 1.60 -3.11
CA GLN A 48 2.00 2.89 -3.65
C GLN A 48 2.79 4.08 -3.07
N MET A 49 3.37 3.93 -1.88
CA MET A 49 4.22 4.96 -1.26
C MET A 49 5.65 4.92 -1.79
N ASP A 50 6.20 3.72 -2.00
CA ASP A 50 7.53 3.53 -2.59
C ASP A 50 7.56 2.26 -3.43
N SER A 51 7.33 2.42 -4.73
CA SER A 51 7.38 1.33 -5.69
C SER A 51 8.81 0.98 -6.13
N THR A 52 9.80 1.76 -5.70
CA THR A 52 11.22 1.54 -6.05
C THR A 52 11.93 0.65 -5.04
N ASP A 53 11.36 0.49 -3.85
CA ASP A 53 11.84 -0.41 -2.81
C ASP A 53 11.66 -1.88 -3.26
N PRO A 54 12.75 -2.61 -3.52
CA PRO A 54 12.67 -3.99 -3.98
C PRO A 54 12.08 -4.94 -2.93
N GLN A 55 12.23 -4.64 -1.63
CA GLN A 55 11.68 -5.47 -0.56
C GLN A 55 10.16 -5.40 -0.53
N ILE A 56 9.61 -4.18 -0.62
CA ILE A 56 8.16 -3.96 -0.68
C ILE A 56 7.59 -4.62 -1.93
N SER A 57 8.26 -4.44 -3.07
CA SER A 57 7.83 -5.02 -4.34
C SER A 57 7.80 -6.55 -4.30
N ALA A 58 8.85 -7.17 -3.75
CA ALA A 58 8.93 -8.62 -3.60
C ALA A 58 7.87 -9.17 -2.64
N ALA A 59 7.68 -8.52 -1.49
CA ALA A 59 6.66 -8.91 -0.52
C ALA A 59 5.24 -8.78 -1.10
N TYR A 60 4.96 -7.68 -1.80
CA TYR A 60 3.66 -7.47 -2.43
C TYR A 60 3.37 -8.53 -3.50
N LEU A 61 4.35 -8.83 -4.34
CA LEU A 61 4.24 -9.89 -5.35
C LEU A 61 3.99 -11.27 -4.71
N ALA A 62 4.69 -11.59 -3.62
CA ALA A 62 4.48 -12.82 -2.87
C ALA A 62 3.05 -12.89 -2.31
N ALA A 63 2.55 -11.79 -1.73
CA ALA A 63 1.18 -11.74 -1.24
C ALA A 63 0.13 -11.94 -2.33
N LEU A 64 0.32 -11.34 -3.51
CA LEU A 64 -0.58 -11.57 -4.67
C LEU A 64 -0.57 -13.03 -5.14
N TYR A 65 0.61 -13.66 -5.14
CA TYR A 65 0.76 -15.06 -5.52
C TYR A 65 0.05 -15.99 -4.52
N GLU A 66 0.31 -15.80 -3.22
CA GLU A 66 -0.28 -16.62 -2.14
C GLU A 66 -1.80 -16.39 -2.00
N ASN A 67 -2.30 -15.18 -2.29
CA ASN A 67 -3.74 -14.91 -2.32
C ASN A 67 -4.46 -15.59 -3.49
N GLY A 68 -3.73 -16.16 -4.45
CA GLY A 68 -4.29 -16.73 -5.67
C GLY A 68 -4.85 -15.68 -6.64
N ASP A 69 -4.50 -14.42 -6.45
CA ASP A 69 -4.95 -13.29 -7.28
C ASP A 69 -4.00 -13.13 -8.49
N TYR A 70 -3.94 -14.20 -9.30
CA TYR A 70 -2.98 -14.38 -10.38
C TYR A 70 -3.05 -13.28 -11.46
N HIS A 71 -4.18 -12.57 -11.57
CA HIS A 71 -4.38 -11.53 -12.57
C HIS A 71 -3.58 -10.26 -12.27
N ASP A 72 -3.47 -9.87 -10.99
CA ASP A 72 -2.70 -8.71 -10.56
C ASP A 72 -1.20 -9.02 -10.45
N SER A 73 -0.85 -10.24 -10.02
CA SER A 73 0.55 -10.71 -9.93
C SER A 73 1.28 -10.67 -11.29
N ARG A 74 0.63 -11.10 -12.39
CA ARG A 74 1.24 -11.07 -13.72
C ARG A 74 1.46 -9.66 -14.27
N GLN A 75 0.60 -8.70 -13.95
CA GLN A 75 0.80 -7.32 -14.41
C GLN A 75 2.00 -6.70 -13.71
N MET A 76 2.17 -6.96 -12.41
CA MET A 76 3.31 -6.45 -11.65
C MET A 76 4.64 -7.06 -12.12
N ALA A 77 4.66 -8.34 -12.48
CA ALA A 77 5.88 -9.03 -12.92
C ALA A 77 6.35 -8.68 -14.35
N ASN A 78 5.48 -8.11 -15.18
CA ASN A 78 5.77 -7.76 -16.58
C ASN A 78 5.88 -6.25 -16.84
N GLY A 79 5.89 -5.43 -15.78
CA GLY A 79 5.96 -3.96 -15.83
C GLY A 79 7.35 -3.42 -15.55
#